data_AF-A0A2N1NHP8-F1
#
_entry.id   AF-A0A2N1NHP8-F1
#
_cell.length_a   1.000
_cell.length_b   1.000
_cell.length_c   1.000
_cell.angle_alpha   90.00
_cell.angle_beta   90.00
_cell.angle_gamma   90.00
#
_symmetry.space_group_name_H-M   'P 1'
#
loop_
_entity.id
_entity.type
_entity.pdbx_description
1 polymer ?
#
loop_
_entity_poly.entity_id
_entity_poly.type
_entity_poly.pdbx_seq_one_letter_code
_entity_poly.pdbx_strand_id
1 'polypeptide(L)' 'LYVVQPSEAERYYLRTLLTHIKGATSFDNLKTINGYKCGTFKEAKIKICLLLN' A
#
# COMPACT_ATOMS: atom_id res chain seq x y z
N LEU A 1 -17.35 -19.25 3.17
CA LEU A 1 -16.66 -18.20 3.96
C LEU A 1 -15.24 -18.06 3.41
N TYR A 2 -15.02 -17.13 2.48
CA TYR A 2 -13.68 -16.89 1.92
C TYR A 2 -12.91 -16.04 2.93
N VAL A 3 -12.22 -16.71 3.85
CA VAL A 3 -11.29 -16.06 4.75
C VAL A 3 -10.10 -15.67 3.89
N VAL A 4 -10.15 -14.47 3.31
CA VAL A 4 -9.01 -13.88 2.62
C VAL A 4 -7.86 -13.97 3.60
N GLN A 5 -6.87 -14.80 3.31
CA GLN A 5 -5.72 -14.92 4.19
C GLN A 5 -5.16 -13.50 4.38
N PRO A 6 -4.73 -13.11 5.58
CA PRO A 6 -4.18 -11.77 5.80
C PRO A 6 -3.08 -11.41 4.77
N SER A 7 -2.36 -12.43 4.28
CA SER A 7 -1.42 -12.34 3.15
C SER A 7 -2.04 -11.92 1.81
N GLU A 8 -3.26 -12.35 1.52
CA GLU A 8 -3.97 -12.02 0.27
C GLU A 8 -4.57 -10.61 0.33
N ALA A 9 -5.05 -10.17 1.50
CA ALA A 9 -5.44 -8.78 1.71
C ALA A 9 -4.25 -7.83 1.53
N GLU A 10 -3.10 -8.15 2.13
CA GLU A 10 -1.87 -7.36 1.95
C GLU A 10 -1.38 -7.37 0.49
N ARG A 11 -1.49 -8.51 -0.22
CA ARG A 11 -1.18 -8.58 -1.67
C ARG A 11 -2.10 -7.73 -2.51
N TYR A 12 -3.39 -7.65 -2.17
CA TYR A 12 -4.33 -6.77 -2.86
C TYR A 12 -3.90 -5.31 -2.73
N TYR A 13 -3.60 -4.85 -1.50
CA TYR A 13 -3.13 -3.48 -1.26
C TYR A 13 -1.80 -3.20 -1.97
N LEU A 14 -0.85 -4.15 -1.93
CA LEU A 14 0.41 -4.06 -2.64
C LEU A 14 0.21 -3.86 -4.15
N ARG A 15 -0.67 -4.64 -4.77
CA ARG A 15 -0.97 -4.52 -6.21
C ARG A 15 -1.56 -3.15 -6.53
N THR A 16 -2.50 -2.66 -5.73
CA THR A 16 -3.05 -1.32 -5.88
C THR A 16 -1.97 -0.24 -5.74
N LEU A 17 -1.10 -0.35 -4.72
CA LEU A 17 -0.02 0.61 -4.51
C LEU A 17 0.97 0.65 -5.67
N LEU A 18 1.33 -0.51 -6.23
CA LEU A 18 2.20 -0.60 -7.40
C LEU A 18 1.61 0.09 -8.64
N THR A 19 0.28 0.07 -8.79
CA THR A 19 -0.40 0.77 -9.89
C THR A 19 -0.41 2.28 -9.68
N HIS A 20 -0.52 2.76 -8.44
CA HIS A 20 -0.58 4.19 -8.11
C HIS A 20 0.81 4.83 -8.00
N ILE A 21 1.80 4.15 -7.41
CA ILE A 21 3.15 4.66 -7.18
C ILE A 21 4.06 4.20 -8.32
N LYS A 22 4.20 5.04 -9.35
CA LYS A 22 5.14 4.79 -10.44
C LYS A 22 6.58 5.01 -9.97
N GLY A 23 7.47 4.06 -10.23
CA GLY A 23 8.90 4.18 -9.90
C GLY A 23 9.27 3.78 -8.47
N ALA A 24 8.39 3.07 -7.75
CA ALA A 24 8.78 2.49 -6.48
C ALA A 24 9.90 1.45 -6.68
N THR A 25 11.06 1.68 -6.07
CA THR A 25 12.24 0.82 -6.18
C THR A 25 12.33 -0.21 -5.05
N SER A 26 11.47 -0.13 -4.04
CA SER A 26 11.46 -1.01 -2.87
C SER A 26 10.10 -1.01 -2.17
N PHE A 27 9.80 -2.05 -1.40
CA PHE A 27 8.59 -2.09 -0.56
C PHE A 27 8.54 -0.96 0.46
N ASP A 28 9.71 -0.51 0.92
CA ASP A 28 9.81 0.65 1.80
C ASP A 28 9.34 1.92 1.13
N ASN A 29 9.71 2.08 -0.15
CA ASN A 29 9.28 3.20 -0.97
C ASN A 29 7.77 3.15 -1.23
N LEU A 30 7.21 1.95 -1.43
CA LEU A 30 5.76 1.76 -1.54
C LEU A 30 4.99 2.10 -0.26
N LYS A 31 5.63 1.91 0.89
CA LYS A 31 5.06 2.23 2.20
C LYS A 31 5.37 3.65 2.65
N THR A 32 6.23 4.38 1.93
CA THR A 32 6.61 5.75 2.28
C THR A 32 5.78 6.74 1.48
N ILE A 33 4.79 7.34 2.14
CA ILE A 33 3.88 8.29 1.53
C ILE A 33 4.14 9.66 2.14
N ASN A 34 4.58 10.62 1.31
CA ASN A 34 4.90 11.99 1.72
C ASN A 34 5.91 12.07 2.89
N GLY A 35 6.95 11.23 2.86
CA GLY A 35 7.98 11.16 3.90
C GLY A 35 7.59 10.35 5.14
N TYR A 36 6.36 9.82 5.22
CA TYR A 36 5.92 8.96 6.32
C TYR A 36 5.92 7.49 5.91
N LYS A 37 6.65 6.66 6.66
CA LYS A 37 6.73 5.20 6.44
C LYS A 37 5.63 4.47 7.18
N CYS A 38 4.72 3.84 6.43
CA CYS A 38 3.64 3.01 6.95
C CYS A 38 4.12 1.60 7.34
N GLY A 39 3.48 1.01 8.35
CA GLY A 39 3.79 -0.36 8.79
C GLY A 39 3.31 -1.40 7.78
N THR A 40 2.07 -1.24 7.32
CA THR A 40 1.37 -2.17 6.40
C THR A 40 1.09 -1.54 5.03
N PHE A 41 0.86 -2.39 4.02
CA PHE A 41 0.43 -1.90 2.70
C PHE A 41 -0.98 -1.30 2.77
N LYS A 42 -1.84 -1.81 3.65
CA LYS A 42 -3.14 -1.22 3.93
C LYS A 42 -3.04 0.24 4.39
N GLU A 43 -2.18 0.53 5.36
CA GLU A 43 -1.98 1.91 5.85
C GLU A 43 -1.45 2.83 4.75
N ALA A 44 -0.48 2.38 3.97
CA ALA A 44 0.05 3.15 2.84
C ALA A 44 -1.05 3.47 1.82
N LYS A 45 -1.92 2.50 1.52
CA LYS A 45 -3.07 2.70 0.61
C LYS A 45 -4.05 3.74 1.17
N ILE A 46 -4.37 3.66 2.46
CA ILE A 46 -5.27 4.62 3.11
C ILE A 46 -4.66 6.02 3.06
N LYS A 47 -3.37 6.14 3.36
CA LYS A 47 -2.63 7.41 3.32
C LYS A 47 -2.64 8.04 1.93
N ILE A 48 -2.38 7.27 0.86
CA ILE A 48 -2.50 7.75 -0.52
C ILE A 48 -3.90 8.26 -0.82
N CYS A 49 -4.93 7.50 -0.41
CA CYS A 49 -6.32 7.87 -0.64
C CYS A 49 -6.70 9.19 0.05
N LEU A 50 -6.15 9.45 1.24
CA LEU A 50 -6.36 10.69 1.98
C LEU A 50 -5.60 11.89 1.40
N LEU A 51 -4.51 11.68 0.66
CA LEU A 51 -3.72 12.75 0.04
C LEU A 51 -4.18 13.11 -1.38
N LEU A 52 -4.97 12.24 -2.01
CA LEU A 52 -5.52 12.46 -3.36
C LEU A 52 -6.90 13.15 -3.34
N ASN A 53 -7.43 13.53 -2.17
CA ASN A 53 -8.69 14.26 -1.98
C ASN A 53 -8.41 15.63 -1.35
#